data_AF-A0AAI9XEN3-F1
#
_entry.id   AF-A0AAI9XEN3-F1
#
_cell.length_a   1.000
_cell.length_b   1.000
_cell.length_c   1.000
_cell.angle_alpha   90.00
_cell.angle_beta   90.00
_cell.angle_gamma   90.00
#
_symmetry.space_group_name_H-M   'P 1'
#
loop_
_entity.id
_entity.type
_entity.pdbx_description
1 polymer ?
#
loop_
_entity_poly.entity_id
_entity_poly.type
_entity_poly.pdbx_seq_one_letter_code
_entity_poly.pdbx_strand_id
1 'polypeptide(L)'
;MAASQNVDVDAIKASMGEETFNKLMSTLKNPEQGAATTVYAAVSKEWEGKGGKYLNDCAEGGPGVGGFTPATTDPGYASWAYDEEKAARLWRESCKMVGVEDDA
;
A
#
# COMPACT_ATOMS: atom_id res chain seq x y z
N MET A 1 -21.30 11.69 -13.96
CA MET A 1 -20.18 12.66 -13.97
C MET A 1 -19.35 12.40 -12.72
N ALA A 2 -18.22 11.70 -12.83
CA ALA A 2 -17.25 11.69 -11.75
C ALA A 2 -16.50 13.03 -11.81
N ALA A 3 -16.59 13.83 -10.75
CA ALA A 3 -15.71 14.99 -10.61
C ALA A 3 -14.28 14.45 -10.60
N SER A 4 -13.44 14.85 -11.56
CA SER A 4 -12.01 14.56 -11.43
C SER A 4 -11.54 15.34 -10.21
N GLN A 5 -11.16 14.61 -9.16
CA GLN A 5 -10.47 15.20 -8.03
C GLN A 5 -9.05 15.53 -8.48
N ASN A 6 -8.90 16.59 -9.25
CA ASN A 6 -7.57 17.13 -9.54
C ASN A 6 -7.06 17.72 -8.23
N VAL A 7 -5.96 17.16 -7.74
CA VAL A 7 -5.25 17.64 -6.57
C VAL A 7 -4.65 19.01 -6.91
N ASP A 8 -5.06 20.06 -6.22
CA ASP A 8 -4.46 21.39 -6.35
C ASP A 8 -3.14 21.43 -5.57
N VAL A 9 -2.05 21.14 -6.30
CA VAL A 9 -0.70 21.02 -5.76
C VAL A 9 -0.20 22.37 -5.21
N ASP A 10 -0.62 23.48 -5.81
CA ASP A 10 -0.21 24.82 -5.40
C ASP A 10 -0.88 25.20 -4.07
N ALA A 11 -2.18 24.90 -3.92
CA ALA A 11 -2.89 25.07 -2.65
C ALA A 11 -2.29 24.21 -1.53
N ILE A 12 -1.91 22.96 -1.83
CA ILE A 12 -1.23 22.07 -0.87
C ILE A 12 0.13 22.64 -0.46
N LYS A 13 0.96 23.04 -1.44
CA LYS A 13 2.27 23.65 -1.18
C LYS A 13 2.15 24.90 -0.31
N ALA A 14 1.16 25.76 -0.58
CA ALA A 14 0.90 26.96 0.22
C ALA A 14 0.47 26.62 1.66
N SER A 15 -0.33 25.57 1.85
CA SER A 15 -0.81 25.16 3.18
C SER A 15 0.26 24.48 4.05
N MET A 16 1.17 23.70 3.43
CA MET A 16 2.19 22.92 4.14
C MET A 16 3.51 23.67 4.32
N GLY A 17 3.73 24.74 3.55
CA GLY A 17 5.02 25.41 3.46
C GLY A 17 5.98 24.71 2.49
N GLU A 18 6.84 25.49 1.84
CA GLU A 18 7.70 25.02 0.75
C GLU A 18 8.69 23.93 1.19
N GLU A 19 9.29 24.07 2.37
CA GLU A 19 10.25 23.09 2.89
C GLU A 19 9.60 21.72 3.13
N THR A 20 8.46 21.70 3.82
CA THR A 20 7.70 20.48 4.09
C THR A 20 7.17 19.84 2.82
N PHE A 21 6.66 20.65 1.88
CA PHE A 21 6.20 20.18 0.58
C PHE A 21 7.35 19.53 -0.20
N ASN A 22 8.50 20.20 -0.33
CA ASN A 22 9.65 19.67 -1.04
C ASN A 22 10.18 18.38 -0.41
N LYS A 23 10.21 18.31 0.92
CA LYS A 23 10.57 17.10 1.65
C LYS A 23 9.60 15.95 1.33
N LEU A 24 8.30 16.19 1.38
CA LEU A 24 7.28 15.19 1.02
C LEU A 24 7.44 14.72 -0.43
N MET A 25 7.52 15.66 -1.38
CA MET A 25 7.68 15.34 -2.80
C MET A 25 8.94 14.53 -3.09
N SER A 26 10.04 14.78 -2.37
CA SER A 26 11.28 14.00 -2.50
C SER A 26 11.15 12.54 -2.05
N THR A 27 10.14 12.21 -1.24
CA THR A 27 9.86 10.84 -0.78
C THR A 27 8.87 10.09 -1.68
N LEU A 28 8.15 10.80 -2.56
CA LEU A 28 7.23 10.17 -3.48
C LEU A 28 7.98 9.44 -4.59
N LYS A 29 7.52 8.22 -4.88
CA LYS A 29 8.07 7.41 -5.96
C LYS A 29 7.64 7.96 -7.32
N ASN A 30 8.55 7.89 -8.29
CA ASN A 30 8.17 7.98 -9.70
C ASN A 30 7.45 6.68 -10.15
N PRO A 31 6.85 6.64 -11.36
CA PRO A 31 6.13 5.45 -11.83
C PRO A 31 6.98 4.18 -11.85
N GLU A 32 8.24 4.26 -12.29
CA GLU A 32 9.15 3.12 -12.37
C GLU A 32 9.45 2.54 -10.98
N GLN A 33 9.74 3.41 -10.01
CA GLN A 33 9.96 3.04 -8.60
C GLN A 33 8.68 2.48 -7.96
N GLY A 34 7.51 3.02 -8.32
CA GLY A 34 6.22 2.52 -7.86
C GLY A 34 5.93 1.09 -8.34
N ALA A 35 6.27 0.79 -9.60
CA ALA A 35 6.07 -0.53 -10.20
C ALA A 35 7.15 -1.57 -9.81
N ALA A 36 8.34 -1.11 -9.39
CA ALA A 36 9.51 -1.96 -9.19
C ALA A 36 9.25 -3.16 -8.26
N THR A 37 8.58 -2.95 -7.13
CA THR A 37 8.31 -4.03 -6.17
C THR A 37 7.37 -5.09 -6.74
N THR A 38 6.33 -4.68 -7.49
CA THR A 38 5.42 -5.61 -8.15
C THR A 38 6.14 -6.45 -9.20
N VAL A 39 6.98 -5.82 -10.02
CA VAL A 39 7.79 -6.54 -11.03
C VAL A 39 8.73 -7.52 -10.34
N TYR A 40 9.46 -7.06 -9.33
CA TYR A 40 10.38 -7.91 -8.55
C TYR A 40 9.67 -9.13 -7.93
N ALA A 41 8.52 -8.93 -7.27
CA ALA A 41 7.74 -10.02 -6.68
C ALA A 41 7.24 -11.03 -7.72
N ALA A 42 6.85 -10.56 -8.90
CA ALA A 42 6.25 -11.41 -9.94
C ALA A 42 7.28 -12.24 -10.72
N VAL A 43 8.51 -11.74 -10.90
CA VAL A 43 9.49 -12.34 -11.84
C VAL A 43 10.78 -12.83 -11.19
N SER A 44 11.06 -12.45 -9.94
CA SER A 44 12.29 -12.86 -9.27
C SER A 44 12.24 -14.33 -8.84
N LYS A 45 13.31 -15.08 -9.17
CA LYS A 45 13.50 -16.45 -8.68
C LYS A 45 13.52 -16.56 -7.15
N GLU A 46 13.86 -15.47 -6.47
CA GLU A 46 13.90 -15.43 -5.01
C GLU A 46 12.52 -15.70 -4.38
N TRP A 47 11.44 -15.36 -5.08
CA TRP A 47 10.07 -15.44 -4.59
C TRP A 47 9.29 -16.64 -5.13
N GLU A 48 9.92 -17.48 -5.95
CA GLU A 48 9.31 -18.72 -6.42
C GLU A 48 8.93 -19.62 -5.22
N GLY A 49 7.66 -20.01 -5.16
CA GLY A 49 7.10 -20.82 -4.07
C GLY A 49 6.91 -20.11 -2.73
N LYS A 50 7.14 -18.79 -2.65
CA LYS A 50 6.98 -18.00 -1.42
C LYS A 50 5.77 -17.08 -1.49
N GLY A 51 4.59 -17.62 -1.17
CA GLY A 51 3.34 -16.87 -1.06
C GLY A 51 3.11 -16.27 0.33
N GLY A 52 2.11 -15.39 0.42
CA GLY A 52 1.65 -14.83 1.72
C GLY A 52 2.65 -13.92 2.41
N LYS A 53 3.50 -13.21 1.63
CA LYS A 53 4.50 -12.28 2.15
C LYS A 53 4.18 -10.86 1.70
N TYR A 54 4.40 -9.91 2.59
CA TYR A 54 4.27 -8.49 2.31
C TYR A 54 5.62 -7.95 1.86
N LEU A 55 5.66 -7.30 0.69
CA LEU A 55 6.87 -6.72 0.14
C LEU A 55 6.71 -5.22 -0.04
N ASN A 56 7.75 -4.48 0.30
CA ASN A 56 7.90 -3.06 0.02
C ASN A 56 9.35 -2.77 -0.37
N ASP A 57 9.55 -1.80 -1.26
CA ASP A 57 10.90 -1.36 -1.67
C ASP A 57 11.81 -2.51 -2.13
N CYS A 58 11.22 -3.48 -2.85
CA CYS A 58 11.89 -4.67 -3.36
C CYS A 58 12.54 -5.55 -2.26
N ALA A 59 11.95 -5.59 -1.06
CA ALA A 59 12.35 -6.45 0.05
C ALA A 59 11.12 -6.98 0.80
N GLU A 60 11.29 -8.02 1.62
CA GLU A 60 10.27 -8.45 2.58
C GLU A 60 10.09 -7.35 3.64
N GLY A 61 8.86 -6.86 3.79
CA GLY A 61 8.53 -5.84 4.78
C GLY A 61 8.28 -6.42 6.15
N GLY A 62 8.59 -5.65 7.19
CA GLY A 62 8.26 -5.96 8.57
C GLY A 62 6.91 -5.38 9.03
N PRO A 63 6.49 -5.68 10.26
CA PRO A 63 5.35 -4.99 10.88
C PRO A 63 5.67 -3.50 11.02
N GLY A 64 4.69 -2.65 10.74
CA GLY A 64 4.79 -1.23 11.00
C GLY A 64 4.80 -0.91 12.50
N VAL A 65 5.45 0.17 12.89
CA VAL A 65 5.66 0.60 14.29
C VAL A 65 4.39 1.20 14.93
N GLY A 66 3.30 1.33 14.17
CA GLY A 66 1.95 1.62 14.67
C GLY A 66 1.45 3.04 14.40
N GLY A 67 0.16 3.13 14.09
CA GLY A 67 -0.62 4.36 13.88
C GLY A 67 -0.28 5.07 12.56
N PHE A 68 -1.08 4.86 11.50
CA PHE A 68 -1.00 5.70 10.32
C PHE A 68 -1.34 7.14 10.73
N THR A 69 -0.32 7.98 10.84
CA THR A 69 -0.47 9.42 10.82
C THR A 69 -0.11 9.91 9.41
N PRO A 70 -0.69 11.02 8.93
CA PRO A 70 -0.24 11.65 7.70
C PRO A 70 1.26 12.03 7.69
N ALA A 71 1.91 12.04 8.87
CA ALA A 71 3.33 12.33 9.04
C ALA A 71 4.23 11.08 9.08
N THR A 72 3.67 9.88 9.21
CA THR A 72 4.43 8.62 9.28
C THR A 72 4.34 7.90 7.93
N THR A 73 5.45 7.89 7.20
CA THR A 73 5.63 7.13 5.95
C THR A 73 6.11 5.70 6.22
N ASP A 74 5.65 5.08 7.30
CA ASP A 74 6.07 3.73 7.65
C ASP A 74 5.53 2.74 6.60
N PRO A 75 6.41 2.03 5.86
CA PRO A 75 5.97 1.13 4.80
C PRO A 75 5.56 -0.25 5.31
N GLY A 76 5.68 -0.52 6.61
CA GLY A 76 5.36 -1.82 7.22
C GLY A 76 3.87 -2.15 7.28
N TYR A 77 3.55 -3.45 7.39
CA TYR A 77 2.16 -3.91 7.45
C TYR A 77 1.55 -3.72 8.85
N ALA A 78 0.24 -3.49 8.92
CA ALA A 78 -0.48 -3.35 10.18
C ALA A 78 -0.47 -4.64 11.01
N SER A 79 -0.54 -4.55 12.33
CA SER A 79 -0.49 -5.71 13.24
C SER A 79 -1.58 -6.75 12.99
N TRP A 80 -2.70 -6.37 12.37
CA TRP A 80 -3.80 -7.26 12.00
C TRP A 80 -3.70 -7.82 10.57
N ALA A 81 -2.63 -7.52 9.81
CA ALA A 81 -2.52 -7.91 8.41
C ALA A 81 -2.46 -9.44 8.21
N TYR A 82 -1.96 -10.19 9.20
CA TYR A 82 -1.85 -11.66 9.18
C TYR A 82 -2.84 -12.36 10.12
N ASP A 83 -3.93 -11.69 10.48
CA ASP A 83 -5.00 -12.31 11.28
C ASP A 83 -5.88 -13.20 10.38
N GLU A 84 -5.64 -14.52 10.44
CA GLU A 84 -6.30 -15.51 9.58
C GLU A 84 -7.83 -15.53 9.77
N GLU A 85 -8.32 -15.35 10.99
CA GLU A 85 -9.76 -15.33 11.27
C GLU A 85 -10.42 -14.12 10.61
N LYS A 86 -9.80 -12.94 10.76
CA LYS A 86 -10.29 -11.72 10.09
C LYS A 86 -10.19 -11.83 8.58
N ALA A 87 -9.12 -12.41 8.04
CA ALA A 87 -8.94 -12.62 6.61
C ALA A 87 -10.03 -13.54 6.04
N ALA A 88 -10.31 -14.68 6.69
CA ALA A 88 -11.35 -15.61 6.27
C ALA A 88 -12.75 -14.98 6.34
N ARG A 89 -13.03 -14.20 7.40
CA ARG A 89 -14.28 -13.45 7.50
C ARG A 89 -14.41 -12.40 6.40
N LEU A 90 -13.35 -11.63 6.13
CA LEU A 90 -13.33 -10.61 5.08
C LEU A 90 -13.60 -11.23 3.71
N TRP A 91 -12.98 -12.36 3.40
CA TRP A 91 -13.18 -13.10 2.15
C TRP A 91 -14.65 -13.48 1.97
N ARG A 92 -15.22 -14.19 2.95
CA ARG A 92 -16.64 -14.63 2.90
C ARG A 92 -17.61 -13.48 2.70
N GLU A 93 -17.43 -12.38 3.42
CA GLU A 93 -18.29 -11.20 3.27
C GLU A 93 -18.10 -10.53 1.91
N SER A 94 -16.87 -10.48 1.38
CA SER A 94 -16.58 -9.95 0.05
C SER A 94 -17.25 -10.79 -1.05
N CYS A 95 -17.18 -12.12 -0.96
CA CYS A 95 -17.84 -13.02 -1.90
C CYS A 95 -19.36 -12.79 -1.94
N LYS A 96 -20.00 -12.67 -0.77
CA LYS A 96 -21.43 -12.32 -0.67
C LYS A 96 -21.76 -10.98 -1.33
N MET A 97 -20.91 -9.97 -1.17
CA MET A 97 -21.14 -8.63 -1.72
C MET A 97 -21.09 -8.62 -3.25
N VAL A 98 -20.21 -9.42 -3.86
CA VAL A 98 -20.06 -9.48 -5.32
C VAL A 98 -20.79 -10.65 -5.97
N GLY A 99 -21.45 -11.51 -5.18
CA GLY A 99 -22.27 -12.62 -5.66
C GLY A 99 -21.48 -13.80 -6.22
N VAL A 100 -20.26 -14.05 -5.72
CA VAL A 100 -19.46 -15.23 -6.06
C VAL A 100 -19.51 -16.27 -4.94
N GLU A 101 -19.30 -17.53 -5.28
CA GLU A 101 -19.22 -18.62 -4.31
C GLU A 101 -17.93 -18.52 -3.47
N ASP A 102 -18.01 -19.03 -2.24
CA ASP A 102 -16.85 -19.13 -1.36
C ASP A 102 -16.18 -20.49 -1.62
N ASP A 103 -15.24 -20.51 -2.56
CA ASP A 103 -14.52 -21.72 -2.98
C ASP A 103 -13.31 -22.07 -2.09
N ALA A 104 -13.17 -21.37 -0.95
CA ALA A 104 -12.03 -21.50 -0.03
C ALA A 104 -12.13 -22.72 0.90
#